data_AF-A0A7W0XZJ1-F1
#
_entry.id   AF-A0A7W0XZJ1-F1
#
_cell.length_a   1.000
_cell.length_b   1.000
_cell.length_c   1.000
_cell.angle_alpha   90.00
_cell.angle_beta   90.00
_cell.angle_gamma   90.00
#
_symmetry.space_group_name_H-M   'P 1'
#
loop_
_entity.id
_entity.type
_entity.pdbx_description
1 polymer ?
#
loop_
_entity_poly.entity_id
_entity_poly.type
_entity_poly.pdbx_seq_one_letter_code
_entity_poly.pdbx_strand_id
1 'polypeptide(L)'
;MRRYLELAKGEFRRYSTYRLAIAAGIFTNTVFGFIRAGVLFAAIDAAGGEIAGYDTRQAATYVWLGQAMLAPVAMYAWSDVADRVRTGQIAIDLARPIDLQLSYWARDLGRATLALPTRGLPPLVLGALILGVAYPSSWTAYPLGLLSLVLGVSISFM
;
A
#
# COMPACT_ATOMS: atom_id res chain seq x y z
N MET A 1 -8.33 -3.29 -24.00
CA MET A 1 -8.14 -3.98 -22.71
C MET A 1 -6.88 -4.86 -22.65
N ARG A 2 -6.68 -5.84 -23.56
CA ARG A 2 -5.52 -6.76 -23.53
C ARG A 2 -4.15 -6.08 -23.38
N ARG A 3 -3.92 -4.96 -24.08
CA ARG A 3 -2.67 -4.18 -23.99
C ARG A 3 -2.36 -3.70 -22.56
N TYR A 4 -3.37 -3.20 -21.83
CA TYR A 4 -3.20 -2.72 -20.45
C TYR A 4 -2.96 -3.87 -19.47
N LEU A 5 -3.61 -5.02 -19.67
CA LEU A 5 -3.34 -6.22 -18.85
C LEU A 5 -1.91 -6.73 -19.03
N GLU A 6 -1.37 -6.70 -20.25
CA GLU A 6 0.02 -7.09 -20.48
C GLU A 6 1.02 -6.11 -19.83
N LEU A 7 0.70 -4.81 -19.80
CA LEU A 7 1.50 -3.83 -19.03
C LEU A 7 1.48 -4.14 -17.53
N ALA A 8 0.31 -4.42 -16.96
CA ALA A 8 0.17 -4.78 -15.55
C ALA A 8 0.96 -6.06 -15.20
N LYS A 9 0.86 -7.11 -16.04
CA LYS A 9 1.64 -8.35 -15.88
C LYS A 9 3.15 -8.12 -15.99
N GLY A 10 3.56 -7.25 -16.92
CA GLY A 10 4.97 -6.88 -17.08
C GLY A 10 5.53 -6.24 -15.81
N GLU A 11 4.79 -5.30 -15.22
CA GLU A 11 5.16 -4.68 -13.96
C GLU A 11 5.18 -5.66 -12.78
N PHE A 12 4.16 -6.52 -12.68
CA PHE A 12 4.13 -7.56 -11.67
C PHE A 12 5.39 -8.44 -11.71
N ARG A 13 5.79 -8.88 -12.92
CA ARG A 13 7.02 -9.67 -13.13
C ARG A 13 8.29 -8.88 -12.80
N ARG A 14 8.33 -7.59 -13.15
CA ARG A 14 9.47 -6.72 -12.85
C ARG A 14 9.70 -6.65 -11.35
N TYR A 15 8.66 -6.35 -10.58
CA TYR A 15 8.78 -6.23 -9.13
C TYR A 15 9.00 -7.58 -8.42
N SER A 16 8.44 -8.68 -8.92
CA SER A 16 8.61 -10.00 -8.29
C SER A 16 10.04 -10.55 -8.39
N THR A 17 10.83 -10.04 -9.34
CA THR A 17 12.23 -10.41 -9.51
C THR A 17 13.09 -9.93 -8.33
N TYR A 18 12.76 -8.78 -7.73
CA TYR A 18 13.53 -8.16 -6.65
C TYR A 18 13.14 -8.70 -5.25
N ARG A 19 13.31 -10.01 -5.05
CA ARG A 19 12.88 -10.71 -3.83
C ARG A 19 13.52 -10.16 -2.55
N LEU A 20 14.79 -9.76 -2.60
CA LEU A 20 15.48 -9.19 -1.45
C LEU A 20 14.90 -7.83 -1.06
N ALA A 21 14.50 -7.00 -2.04
CA ALA A 21 13.84 -5.73 -1.78
C ALA A 21 12.46 -5.94 -1.14
N ILE A 22 11.73 -6.98 -1.55
CA ILE A 22 10.47 -7.39 -0.91
C ILE A 22 10.73 -7.80 0.54
N ALA A 23 11.70 -8.68 0.80
CA ALA A 23 12.03 -9.15 2.15
C ALA A 23 12.46 -8.01 3.07
N ALA A 24 13.38 -7.15 2.60
CA ALA A 24 13.80 -5.96 3.34
C ALA A 24 12.62 -5.02 3.61
N GLY A 25 11.73 -4.84 2.63
CA GLY A 25 10.52 -4.05 2.77
C GLY A 25 9.50 -4.61 3.76
N ILE A 26 9.36 -5.94 3.87
CA ILE A 26 8.52 -6.58 4.89
C ILE A 26 9.12 -6.35 6.27
N PHE A 27 10.43 -6.55 6.40
CA PHE A 27 11.13 -6.41 7.68
C PHE A 27 11.03 -4.98 8.21
N THR A 28 11.38 -3.98 7.40
CA THR A 28 11.32 -2.57 7.82
C THR A 28 9.89 -2.15 8.15
N ASN A 29 8.92 -2.50 7.30
CA ASN A 29 7.51 -2.18 7.53
C ASN A 29 7.00 -2.78 8.85
N THR A 30 7.36 -4.03 9.15
CA THR A 30 7.03 -4.68 10.41
C THR A 30 7.66 -3.98 11.61
N VAL A 31 8.95 -3.63 11.55
CA VAL A 31 9.65 -2.93 12.63
C VAL A 31 9.03 -1.56 12.90
N PHE A 32 8.78 -0.77 11.86
CA PHE A 32 8.11 0.53 11.99
C PHE A 32 6.66 0.39 12.48
N GLY A 33 5.97 -0.69 12.12
CA GLY A 33 4.68 -1.08 12.69
C GLY A 33 4.75 -1.22 14.21
N PHE A 34 5.71 -1.99 14.73
CA PHE A 34 5.90 -2.15 16.17
C PHE A 34 6.27 -0.85 16.87
N ILE A 35 7.16 -0.04 16.29
CA ILE A 35 7.52 1.27 16.84
C ILE A 35 6.27 2.15 16.95
N ARG A 36 5.47 2.27 15.88
CA ARG A 36 4.27 3.10 15.85
C ARG A 36 3.19 2.60 16.81
N ALA A 37 3.01 1.28 16.91
CA ALA A 37 2.09 0.67 17.87
C ALA A 37 2.53 0.96 19.31
N GLY A 38 3.81 0.77 19.62
CA GLY A 38 4.37 1.05 20.96
C GLY A 38 4.20 2.50 21.38
N VAL A 39 4.46 3.45 20.47
CA VAL A 39 4.25 4.88 20.73
C VAL A 39 2.78 5.20 21.01
N LEU A 40 1.85 4.66 20.20
CA LEU A 40 0.42 4.88 20.43
C LEU A 40 -0.08 4.23 21.71
N PHE A 41 0.40 3.03 22.04
CA PHE A 41 0.02 2.34 23.27
C PHE A 41 0.51 3.09 24.51
N ALA A 42 1.75 3.57 24.49
CA ALA A 42 2.29 4.40 25.56
C ALA A 42 1.50 5.70 25.72
N ALA A 43 1.09 6.32 24.62
CA ALA A 43 0.23 7.50 24.67
C ALA A 43 -1.14 7.18 25.29
N ILE A 44 -1.79 6.09 24.85
CA ILE A 44 -3.10 5.65 25.35
C ILE A 44 -3.06 5.34 26.85
N ASP A 45 -2.02 4.65 27.30
CA ASP A 45 -1.80 4.36 28.71
C ASP A 45 -1.62 5.65 29.52
N ALA A 46 -0.80 6.58 29.03
CA ALA A 46 -0.61 7.89 29.66
C ALA A 46 -1.89 8.75 29.71
N ALA A 47 -2.84 8.52 28.82
CA ALA A 47 -4.13 9.20 28.80
C ALA A 47 -5.21 8.53 29.68
N GLY A 48 -4.89 7.41 30.34
CA GLY A 48 -5.81 6.70 31.22
C GLY A 48 -6.64 5.60 30.54
N GLY A 49 -6.20 5.12 29.36
CA GLY A 49 -6.76 3.93 28.71
C GLY A 49 -7.40 4.16 27.34
N GLU A 50 -7.71 5.41 26.98
CA GLU A 50 -8.24 5.77 25.65
C GLU A 50 -7.74 7.15 25.21
N ILE A 51 -7.50 7.31 23.90
CA ILE A 51 -7.24 8.63 23.28
C ILE A 51 -8.21 8.84 22.13
N ALA A 52 -8.95 9.94 22.17
CA ALA A 52 -9.89 10.32 21.10
C ALA A 52 -10.89 9.19 20.73
N GLY A 53 -11.27 8.36 21.71
CA GLY A 53 -12.16 7.21 21.52
C GLY A 53 -11.49 5.98 20.90
N TYR A 54 -10.15 5.95 20.82
CA TYR A 54 -9.37 4.77 20.45
C TYR A 54 -8.84 4.06 21.69
N ASP A 55 -9.23 2.81 21.86
CA ASP A 55 -8.58 1.87 22.76
C ASP A 55 -7.30 1.29 22.13
N THR A 56 -6.51 0.57 22.92
CA THR A 56 -5.24 -0.06 22.49
C THR A 56 -5.43 -0.97 21.27
N ARG A 57 -6.54 -1.70 21.18
CA ARG A 57 -6.78 -2.66 20.10
C ARG A 57 -7.19 -1.97 18.80
N GLN A 58 -7.98 -0.91 18.88
CA GLN A 58 -8.34 -0.06 17.75
C GLN A 58 -7.12 0.71 17.23
N ALA A 59 -6.25 1.18 18.12
CA ALA A 59 -4.98 1.77 17.75
C ALA A 59 -4.07 0.75 17.04
N ALA A 60 -4.03 -0.50 17.50
CA ALA A 60 -3.31 -1.57 16.81
C ALA A 60 -3.84 -1.79 15.39
N THR A 61 -5.17 -1.87 15.21
CA THR A 61 -5.80 -1.97 13.90
C THR A 61 -5.41 -0.81 13.00
N TYR A 62 -5.45 0.42 13.51
CA TYR A 62 -5.07 1.61 12.77
C TYR A 62 -3.62 1.55 12.28
N VAL A 63 -2.68 1.15 13.14
CA VAL A 63 -1.27 1.01 12.75
C VAL A 63 -1.10 -0.05 11.69
N TRP A 64 -1.62 -1.25 11.91
CA TRP A 64 -1.36 -2.39 11.02
C TRP A 64 -2.06 -2.26 9.67
N LEU A 65 -3.26 -1.69 9.61
CA LEU A 65 -3.90 -1.33 8.34
C LEU A 65 -3.09 -0.25 7.61
N GLY A 66 -2.61 0.77 8.33
CA GLY A 66 -1.73 1.78 7.74
C GLY A 66 -0.45 1.19 7.14
N GLN A 67 0.23 0.30 7.89
CA GLN A 67 1.40 -0.43 7.40
C GLN A 67 1.08 -1.32 6.19
N ALA A 68 -0.10 -1.96 6.18
CA ALA A 68 -0.54 -2.80 5.09
C ALA A 68 -0.75 -2.01 3.78
N MET A 69 -1.23 -0.78 3.90
CA MET A 69 -1.56 0.10 2.77
C MET A 69 -0.35 0.89 2.25
N LEU A 70 0.73 1.00 3.03
CA LEU A 70 1.92 1.81 2.69
C LEU A 70 2.58 1.42 1.36
N ALA A 71 2.68 0.12 1.08
CA ALA A 71 3.30 -0.35 -0.16
C ALA A 71 2.34 -0.38 -1.36
N PRO A 72 1.08 -0.84 -1.24
CA PRO A 72 0.10 -0.79 -2.32
C PRO A 72 -0.26 0.63 -2.76
N VAL A 73 -0.50 1.53 -1.80
CA VAL A 73 -0.77 2.95 -2.06
C VAL A 73 0.58 3.65 -2.14
N ALA A 74 1.11 3.86 -3.34
CA ALA A 74 2.46 4.38 -3.54
C ALA A 74 2.55 5.89 -3.30
N MET A 75 2.20 6.36 -2.10
CA MET A 75 2.19 7.79 -1.73
C MET A 75 3.56 8.47 -1.86
N TYR A 76 4.64 7.69 -1.91
CA TYR A 76 6.02 8.17 -2.02
C TYR A 76 6.68 7.81 -3.36
N ALA A 77 5.91 7.43 -4.39
CA ALA A 77 6.48 7.25 -5.72
C ALA A 77 6.97 8.61 -6.24
N TRP A 78 8.27 8.72 -6.49
CA TRP A 78 8.78 9.84 -7.29
C TRP A 78 8.16 9.76 -8.68
N SER A 79 7.73 10.92 -9.19
CA SER A 79 7.04 11.02 -10.47
C SER A 79 8.01 10.73 -11.62
N ASP A 80 8.12 9.44 -12.00
CA ASP A 80 8.82 8.96 -13.21
C ASP A 80 8.39 9.78 -14.45
N VAL A 81 7.13 10.23 -14.45
CA VAL A 81 6.59 11.16 -15.46
C VAL A 81 7.38 12.47 -15.51
N ALA A 82 7.65 13.12 -14.37
CA ALA A 82 8.39 14.38 -14.35
C ALA A 82 9.84 14.20 -14.84
N ASP A 83 10.48 13.08 -14.49
CA ASP A 83 11.81 12.76 -15.00
C ASP A 83 11.81 12.49 -16.51
N ARG A 84 10.79 11.78 -17.02
CA ARG A 84 10.60 11.55 -18.46
C ARG A 84 10.29 12.83 -19.23
N VAL A 85 9.56 13.77 -18.62
CA VAL A 85 9.33 15.11 -19.17
C VAL A 85 10.64 15.87 -19.23
N ARG A 86 11.39 15.92 -18.13
CA ARG A 86 12.68 16.61 -18.04
C ARG A 86 13.72 16.06 -19.03
N THR A 87 13.74 14.75 -19.25
CA THR A 87 14.68 14.07 -20.18
C THR A 87 14.19 14.02 -21.63
N GLY A 88 12.96 14.47 -21.91
CA GLY A 88 12.35 14.41 -23.24
C GLY A 88 11.86 13.01 -23.66
N GLN A 89 12.10 11.98 -22.85
CA GLN A 89 11.65 10.61 -23.13
C GLN A 89 10.12 10.47 -23.19
N ILE A 90 9.40 11.41 -22.58
CA ILE A 90 7.92 11.47 -22.64
C ILE A 90 7.39 11.53 -24.08
N ALA A 91 8.16 12.06 -25.04
CA ALA A 91 7.76 12.11 -26.45
C ALA A 91 7.56 10.70 -27.04
N ILE A 92 8.36 9.72 -26.61
CA ILE A 92 8.23 8.32 -27.04
C ILE A 92 6.96 7.71 -26.46
N ASP A 93 6.62 8.04 -25.21
CA ASP A 93 5.42 7.52 -24.55
C ASP A 93 4.15 8.09 -25.21
N LEU A 94 4.17 9.38 -25.58
CA LEU A 94 3.08 10.07 -26.30
C LEU A 94 2.93 9.61 -27.76
N ALA A 95 4.02 9.19 -28.41
CA ALA A 95 3.97 8.69 -29.79
C ALA A 95 3.34 7.28 -29.89
N ARG A 96 3.23 6.54 -28.79
CA ARG A 96 2.59 5.21 -28.80
C ARG A 96 1.07 5.34 -28.93
N PRO A 97 0.39 4.47 -29.70
CA PRO A 97 -1.06 4.51 -29.85
C PRO A 97 -1.77 3.84 -28.65
N ILE A 98 -1.48 4.34 -27.45
CA ILE A 98 -2.09 3.95 -26.17
C ILE A 98 -2.30 5.21 -25.33
N ASP A 99 -3.36 5.21 -24.53
CA ASP A 99 -3.58 6.31 -23.60
C ASP A 99 -2.49 6.30 -22.51
N LEU A 100 -1.84 7.46 -22.32
CA LEU A 100 -0.72 7.61 -21.40
C LEU A 100 -1.16 7.34 -19.96
N GLN A 101 -2.26 7.95 -19.53
CA GLN A 101 -2.76 7.87 -18.16
C GLN A 101 -3.18 6.45 -17.80
N LEU A 102 -3.95 5.79 -18.67
CA LEU A 102 -4.35 4.40 -18.51
C LEU A 102 -3.15 3.44 -18.54
N SER A 103 -2.08 3.78 -19.28
CA SER A 103 -0.85 2.99 -19.27
C SER A 103 -0.13 3.05 -17.92
N TYR A 104 -0.05 4.23 -17.29
CA TYR A 104 0.53 4.40 -15.95
C TYR A 104 -0.36 3.75 -14.88
N TRP A 105 -1.67 3.97 -14.96
CA TRP A 105 -2.62 3.33 -14.05
C TRP A 105 -2.53 1.79 -14.11
N ALA A 106 -2.47 1.20 -15.31
CA ALA A 106 -2.33 -0.24 -15.45
C ALA A 106 -1.00 -0.79 -14.91
N ARG A 107 0.09 -0.03 -15.08
CA ARG A 107 1.41 -0.36 -14.51
C ARG A 107 1.38 -0.34 -12.99
N ASP A 108 0.84 0.73 -12.40
CA ASP A 108 0.73 0.87 -10.96
C ASP A 108 -0.18 -0.20 -10.35
N LEU A 109 -1.30 -0.52 -11.01
CA LEU A 109 -2.18 -1.60 -10.59
C LEU A 109 -1.45 -2.95 -10.55
N GLY A 110 -0.61 -3.24 -11.55
CA GLY A 110 0.22 -4.44 -11.58
C GLY A 110 1.20 -4.50 -10.40
N ARG A 111 1.86 -3.38 -10.08
CA ARG A 111 2.73 -3.24 -8.91
C ARG A 111 1.96 -3.40 -7.59
N ALA A 112 0.83 -2.72 -7.43
CA ALA A 112 0.00 -2.75 -6.23
C ALA A 112 -0.54 -4.16 -5.95
N THR A 113 -0.92 -4.89 -7.00
CA THR A 113 -1.38 -6.29 -6.92
C THR A 113 -0.30 -7.22 -6.37
N LEU A 114 0.98 -6.96 -6.63
CA LEU A 114 2.08 -7.69 -6.00
C LEU A 114 2.34 -7.16 -4.58
N ALA A 115 2.35 -5.84 -4.40
CA ALA A 115 2.72 -5.20 -3.13
C ALA A 115 1.75 -5.55 -1.99
N LEU A 116 0.46 -5.67 -2.27
CA LEU A 116 -0.54 -5.98 -1.25
C LEU A 116 -0.29 -7.34 -0.57
N PRO A 117 -0.19 -8.48 -1.30
CA PRO A 117 0.07 -9.76 -0.68
C PRO A 117 1.50 -9.90 -0.15
N THR A 118 2.49 -9.29 -0.83
CA THR A 118 3.89 -9.51 -0.47
C THR A 118 4.39 -8.58 0.63
N ARG A 119 3.92 -7.34 0.68
CA ARG A 119 4.43 -6.32 1.62
C ARG A 119 3.36 -5.79 2.56
N GLY A 120 2.09 -5.90 2.20
CA GLY A 120 0.97 -5.43 3.02
C GLY A 120 0.47 -6.49 4.01
N LEU A 121 0.19 -7.70 3.51
CA LEU A 121 -0.34 -8.78 4.34
C LEU A 121 0.61 -9.27 5.44
N PRO A 122 1.93 -9.47 5.23
CA PRO A 122 2.76 -10.06 6.28
C PRO A 122 2.86 -9.20 7.55
N PRO A 123 3.12 -7.88 7.48
CA PRO A 123 3.08 -7.03 8.67
C PRO A 123 1.71 -7.04 9.36
N LEU A 124 0.62 -6.98 8.59
CA LEU A 124 -0.75 -7.00 9.13
C LEU A 124 -1.03 -8.28 9.91
N VAL A 125 -0.68 -9.44 9.35
CA VAL A 125 -0.89 -10.74 10.00
C VAL A 125 -0.02 -10.88 11.24
N LEU A 126 1.26 -10.54 11.16
CA LEU A 126 2.17 -10.59 12.31
C LEU A 126 1.68 -9.67 13.44
N GLY A 127 1.28 -8.45 13.09
CA GLY A 127 0.70 -7.49 14.01
C GLY A 127 -0.58 -7.95 14.68
N ALA A 128 -1.50 -8.50 13.89
CA ALA A 128 -2.75 -9.06 14.38
C ALA A 128 -2.55 -10.25 15.31
N LEU A 129 -1.55 -11.11 15.04
CA LEU A 129 -1.23 -12.25 15.90
C LEU A 129 -0.58 -11.84 17.23
N ILE A 130 0.28 -10.82 17.21
CA ILE A 130 1.08 -10.44 18.39
C ILE A 130 0.34 -9.43 19.28
N LEU A 131 -0.28 -8.41 18.70
CA LEU A 131 -0.91 -7.30 19.42
C LEU A 131 -2.45 -7.35 19.39
N GLY A 132 -3.02 -8.21 18.55
CA GLY A 132 -4.46 -8.23 18.29
C GLY A 132 -4.89 -7.07 17.39
N VAL A 133 -6.08 -7.23 16.79
CA VAL A 133 -6.76 -6.19 16.02
C VAL A 133 -8.25 -6.20 16.37
N ALA A 134 -8.85 -5.02 16.39
CA ALA A 134 -10.29 -4.83 16.47
C ALA A 134 -10.89 -5.14 15.09
N TYR A 135 -11.80 -6.10 15.06
CA TYR A 135 -12.55 -6.45 13.85
C TYR A 135 -13.76 -5.53 13.71
N PRO A 136 -14.13 -5.17 12.47
CA PRO A 136 -15.34 -4.39 12.24
C PRO A 136 -16.58 -5.16 12.71
N SER A 137 -17.50 -4.46 13.38
CA SER A 137 -18.77 -5.00 13.87
C SER A 137 -19.78 -5.28 12.75
N SER A 138 -19.62 -4.63 11.60
CA SER A 138 -20.47 -4.82 10.43
C SER A 138 -19.76 -5.59 9.33
N TRP A 139 -20.44 -6.58 8.75
CA TRP A 139 -19.98 -7.29 7.55
C TRP A 139 -19.80 -6.36 6.35
N THR A 140 -20.55 -5.26 6.26
CA THR A 140 -20.43 -4.30 5.14
C THR A 140 -19.10 -3.56 5.11
N ALA A 141 -18.35 -3.53 6.22
CA ALA A 141 -17.05 -2.87 6.29
C ALA A 141 -15.99 -3.53 5.40
N TYR A 142 -16.07 -4.86 5.18
CA TYR A 142 -15.11 -5.58 4.35
C TYR A 142 -15.19 -5.20 2.86
N PRO A 143 -16.35 -5.28 2.18
CA PRO A 143 -16.44 -4.88 0.78
C PRO A 143 -16.22 -3.38 0.59
N LEU A 144 -16.65 -2.53 1.54
CA LEU A 144 -16.37 -1.09 1.49
C LEU A 144 -14.88 -0.77 1.68
N GLY A 145 -14.20 -1.48 2.57
CA GLY A 145 -12.75 -1.37 2.76
C GLY A 145 -11.97 -1.79 1.52
N LEU A 146 -12.37 -2.88 0.87
CA LEU A 146 -11.79 -3.32 -0.39
C LEU A 146 -12.02 -2.28 -1.50
N LEU A 147 -13.24 -1.75 -1.62
CA LEU A 147 -13.55 -0.70 -2.58
C LEU A 147 -12.71 0.56 -2.34
N SER A 148 -12.61 0.98 -1.07
CA SER A 148 -11.78 2.12 -0.67
C SER A 148 -10.31 1.92 -1.02
N LEU A 149 -9.77 0.71 -0.80
CA LEU A 149 -8.40 0.36 -1.18
C LEU A 149 -8.19 0.44 -2.70
N VAL A 150 -9.12 -0.11 -3.50
CA VAL A 150 -9.04 -0.07 -4.97
C VAL A 150 -9.09 1.37 -5.47
N LEU A 151 -9.98 2.19 -4.91
CA LEU A 151 -10.07 3.61 -5.25
C LEU A 151 -8.80 4.36 -4.81
N GLY A 152 -8.28 4.09 -3.61
CA GLY A 152 -7.06 4.70 -3.10
C GLY A 152 -5.86 4.43 -3.99
N VAL A 153 -5.64 3.17 -4.39
CA VAL A 153 -4.60 2.80 -5.37
C VAL A 153 -4.83 3.51 -6.70
N SER A 154 -6.09 3.56 -7.16
CA SER A 154 -6.45 4.20 -8.43
C SER A 154 -6.31 5.72 -8.44
N ILE A 155 -6.19 6.37 -7.29
CA ILE A 155 -5.94 7.81 -7.17
C ILE A 155 -4.45 8.06 -6.93
N SER A 156 -3.74 7.16 -6.24
CA SER A 156 -2.33 7.33 -5.87
C SER A 156 -1.31 7.01 -6.97
N PHE A 157 -1.74 6.64 -8.17
CA PHE A 157 -0.84 6.14 -9.22
C PHE A 157 0.02 7.22 -9.90
N MET A 158 -0.20 8.50 -9.60
CA MET A 158 0.53 9.65 -10.16
C MET A 158 1.21 10.47 -9.08
#